data_AF-A0A218ZBL4-F1
#
_entry.id   AF-A0A218ZBL4-F1
#
_cell.length_a   1.000
_cell.length_b   1.000
_cell.length_c   1.000
_cell.angle_alpha   90.00
_cell.angle_beta   90.00
_cell.angle_gamma   90.00
#
_symmetry.space_group_name_H-M   'P 1'
#
loop_
_entity.id
_entity.type
_entity.pdbx_description
1 polymer ?
#
loop_
_entity_poly.entity_id
_entity_poly.type
_entity_poly.pdbx_seq_one_letter_code
_entity_poly.pdbx_strand_id
1 'polypeptide(L)'
;MPPPTHHILLLGGTGICGTLFTRAALDAGHKLTLYVRTPSKIPSDISSHTKLRVIQGTFEDGEGLQKAAACGATVFVSFAGPTLGEKKGTPITKALQVLYPLLLQQSYTRILTLSTPSYSAPEDTRSLKWWAAINLYIRVFGGDSYDEIRGIAEATVALEESVRWTVFRVPLLSGTELGTGEGDVNACYVGDAKGRDGLSLERARLVRWVLGEMEEGVWIALNKSAGLINQRTFPLPTISPILRQHAKELWSGRGSFILRVKRSQYSREDNATIYAGVSSYIGPIRGRQVSKVVDGVKQSSMLNHIKDLSQTAAAGHLGASAYTTDKKVFQNDAGDIVSLFSLGVAAKDGEKRVTIQYDRRGFTGFLHLSRSPGIQPIAEAQAEALDPLQFLGLKSSLTLNFKEGDIQYVNNLRSPMPGWLHGYRGAAVGALRLVEASVATLGETRNKPERRNRLCRADGMILMKVLRRRNRYSRLNPRFEEVLRNRILKGVPGPKLHSLTKRRLAYDDWRAARTRTIHQLHQKYGPVVRLGLNEVSLNSPTALKSIHGAGSGFERTSFYRMFDGHGQQKLFTFAGVKEHGERKCWYHVR
;
A
#
# COMPACT_ATOMS: atom_id res chain seq x y z
N MET A 1 -6.68 36.59 -8.53
CA MET A 1 -5.88 37.43 -7.61
C MET A 1 -4.57 37.74 -8.30
N PRO A 2 -3.99 38.95 -8.16
CA PRO A 2 -2.63 39.19 -8.62
C PRO A 2 -1.67 38.18 -7.93
N PRO A 3 -0.59 37.75 -8.61
CA PRO A 3 0.40 36.86 -8.02
C PRO A 3 1.01 37.49 -6.75
N PRO A 4 1.40 36.68 -5.75
CA PRO A 4 1.96 37.18 -4.51
C PRO A 4 3.26 37.96 -4.78
N THR A 5 3.34 39.20 -4.27
CA THR A 5 4.57 39.99 -4.36
C THR A 5 5.56 39.53 -3.29
N HIS A 6 6.81 39.27 -3.70
CA HIS A 6 7.87 38.76 -2.84
C HIS A 6 8.99 39.80 -2.71
N HIS A 7 9.71 39.76 -1.59
CA HIS A 7 11.00 40.45 -1.48
C HIS A 7 12.10 39.39 -1.52
N ILE A 8 12.95 39.47 -2.55
CA ILE A 8 13.95 38.47 -2.92
C ILE A 8 15.36 39.03 -2.69
N LEU A 9 16.19 38.29 -1.96
CA LEU A 9 17.64 38.51 -1.90
C LEU A 9 18.33 37.67 -2.98
N LEU A 10 19.15 38.31 -3.82
CA LEU A 10 19.81 37.68 -4.97
C LEU A 10 21.33 37.73 -4.88
N LEU A 11 21.98 36.56 -4.96
CA LEU A 11 23.40 36.43 -5.29
C LEU A 11 23.59 36.12 -6.78
N GLY A 12 24.65 36.68 -7.36
CA GLY A 12 24.94 36.53 -8.79
C GLY A 12 24.11 37.44 -9.71
N GLY A 13 23.56 38.54 -9.17
CA GLY A 13 22.69 39.47 -9.91
C GLY A 13 23.33 40.16 -11.11
N THR A 14 24.66 40.21 -11.20
CA THR A 14 25.41 40.78 -12.34
C THR A 14 25.82 39.75 -13.40
N GLY A 15 25.58 38.46 -13.16
CA GLY A 15 25.74 37.42 -14.18
C GLY A 15 24.60 37.45 -15.19
N ILE A 16 24.74 36.73 -16.32
CA ILE A 16 23.72 36.69 -17.37
C ILE A 16 22.37 36.20 -16.80
N CYS A 17 22.36 35.05 -16.10
CA CYS A 17 21.13 34.53 -15.47
C CYS A 17 20.56 35.49 -14.42
N GLY A 18 21.41 36.06 -13.57
CA GLY A 18 20.98 36.99 -12.52
C GLY A 18 20.37 38.27 -13.08
N THR A 19 20.92 38.80 -14.18
CA THR A 19 20.40 39.98 -14.87
C THR A 19 19.03 39.70 -15.49
N LEU A 20 18.89 38.56 -16.20
CA LEU A 20 17.62 38.14 -16.77
C LEU A 20 16.56 37.89 -15.69
N PHE A 21 16.95 37.24 -14.59
CA PHE A 21 16.07 37.04 -13.44
C PHE A 21 15.65 38.36 -12.80
N THR A 22 16.58 39.29 -12.63
CA THR A 22 16.29 40.60 -12.04
C THR A 22 15.24 41.33 -12.88
N ARG A 23 15.40 41.37 -14.21
CA ARG A 23 14.43 42.00 -15.11
C ARG A 23 13.06 41.32 -15.00
N ALA A 24 13.01 39.99 -15.17
CA ALA A 24 11.75 39.24 -15.11
C ALA A 24 11.03 39.34 -13.75
N ALA A 25 11.77 39.36 -12.64
CA ALA A 25 11.20 39.49 -11.30
C ALA A 25 10.64 40.91 -11.03
N LEU A 26 11.31 41.95 -11.53
CA LEU A 26 10.83 43.33 -11.44
C LEU A 26 9.58 43.53 -12.30
N ASP A 27 9.56 42.96 -13.51
CA ASP A 27 8.40 42.96 -14.42
C ASP A 27 7.19 42.25 -13.78
N ALA A 28 7.42 41.16 -13.06
CA ALA A 28 6.40 40.46 -12.26
C ALA A 28 5.99 41.22 -10.98
N GLY A 29 6.63 42.36 -10.69
CA GLY A 29 6.27 43.26 -9.59
C GLY A 29 6.90 42.93 -8.24
N HIS A 30 7.84 41.99 -8.17
CA HIS A 30 8.56 41.66 -6.94
C HIS A 30 9.57 42.76 -6.55
N LYS A 31 9.99 42.76 -5.29
CA LYS A 31 11.06 43.61 -4.75
C LYS A 31 12.36 42.81 -4.68
N LEU A 32 13.48 43.42 -5.06
CA LEU A 32 14.78 42.77 -5.11
C LEU A 32 15.82 43.50 -4.27
N THR A 33 16.60 42.73 -3.52
CA THR A 33 17.88 43.15 -2.96
C THR A 33 18.99 42.38 -3.67
N LEU A 34 19.88 43.07 -4.39
CA LEU A 34 21.06 42.46 -4.99
C LEU A 34 22.26 42.63 -4.07
N TYR A 35 22.97 41.56 -3.76
CA TYR A 35 24.28 41.64 -3.12
C TYR A 35 25.37 41.40 -4.17
N VAL A 36 26.11 42.46 -4.50
CA VAL A 36 26.99 42.49 -5.68
C VAL A 36 28.34 43.12 -5.37
N ARG A 37 29.40 42.56 -5.96
CA ARG A 37 30.75 43.12 -5.83
C ARG A 37 30.94 44.44 -6.57
N THR A 38 30.34 44.57 -7.75
CA THR A 38 30.56 45.70 -8.66
C THR A 38 29.21 46.21 -9.18
N PRO A 39 28.58 47.14 -8.45
CA PRO A 39 27.25 47.68 -8.81
C PRO A 39 27.18 48.29 -10.22
N SER A 40 28.28 48.86 -10.73
CA SER A 40 28.35 49.44 -12.08
C SER A 40 28.17 48.42 -13.22
N LYS A 41 28.22 47.11 -12.93
CA LYS A 41 27.89 46.06 -13.90
C LYS A 41 26.39 45.80 -14.04
N ILE A 42 25.55 46.39 -13.20
CA ILE A 42 24.10 46.30 -13.33
C ILE A 42 23.67 47.16 -14.53
N PRO A 43 22.90 46.62 -15.49
CA PRO A 43 22.41 47.40 -16.63
C PRO A 43 21.62 48.64 -16.22
N SER A 44 21.77 49.73 -16.97
CA SER A 44 21.15 51.03 -16.66
C SER A 44 19.62 51.00 -16.67
N ASP A 45 19.02 50.10 -17.46
CA ASP A 45 17.56 49.92 -17.52
C ASP A 45 16.98 49.29 -16.24
N ILE A 46 17.82 48.64 -15.42
CA ILE A 46 17.41 47.98 -14.17
C ILE A 46 17.84 48.81 -12.95
N SER A 47 19.00 49.46 -13.01
CA SER A 47 19.61 50.11 -11.84
C SER A 47 18.77 51.23 -11.22
N SER A 48 17.94 51.91 -12.01
CA SER A 48 17.05 52.99 -11.56
C SER A 48 15.67 52.51 -11.08
N HIS A 49 15.42 51.20 -11.06
CA HIS A 49 14.10 50.67 -10.72
C HIS A 49 13.78 50.85 -9.22
N THR A 50 12.60 51.41 -8.89
CA THR A 50 12.21 51.77 -7.52
C THR A 50 12.11 50.59 -6.55
N LYS A 51 11.85 49.39 -7.08
CA LYS A 51 11.80 48.12 -6.32
C LYS A 51 13.15 47.40 -6.20
N LEU A 52 14.23 47.97 -6.72
CA LEU A 52 15.57 47.41 -6.64
C LEU A 52 16.37 48.09 -5.53
N ARG A 53 16.97 47.29 -4.64
CA ARG A 53 17.97 47.73 -3.67
C ARG A 53 19.28 47.03 -3.97
N VAL A 54 20.39 47.76 -3.93
CA VAL A 54 21.72 47.18 -4.13
C VAL A 54 22.52 47.30 -2.84
N ILE A 55 23.14 46.21 -2.43
CA ILE A 55 24.12 46.16 -1.33
C ILE A 55 25.44 45.76 -1.98
N GLN A 56 26.43 46.65 -1.88
CA GLN A 56 27.77 46.37 -2.37
C GLN A 56 28.55 45.57 -1.33
N GLY A 57 29.17 44.47 -1.75
CA GLY A 57 30.02 43.64 -0.90
C GLY A 57 30.63 42.46 -1.65
N THR A 58 31.65 41.83 -1.05
CA THR A 58 32.28 40.62 -1.61
C THR A 58 31.82 39.37 -0.87
N PHE A 59 32.21 38.18 -1.34
CA PHE A 59 31.85 36.92 -0.68
C PHE A 59 32.57 36.72 0.66
N GLU A 60 33.68 37.43 0.87
CA GLU A 60 34.47 37.44 2.10
C GLU A 60 34.00 38.50 3.11
N ASP A 61 33.14 39.42 2.68
CA ASP A 61 32.61 40.51 3.52
C ASP A 61 31.47 40.00 4.41
N GLY A 62 31.83 39.51 5.59
CA GLY A 62 30.88 38.98 6.59
C GLY A 62 29.85 40.01 7.07
N GLU A 63 30.25 41.27 7.24
CA GLU A 63 29.31 42.35 7.60
C GLU A 63 28.34 42.66 6.46
N GLY A 64 28.85 42.67 5.22
CA GLY A 64 28.04 42.81 4.01
C GLY A 64 27.01 41.69 3.88
N LEU A 65 27.42 40.44 4.11
CA LEU A 65 26.51 39.29 4.13
C LEU A 65 25.46 39.38 5.24
N GLN A 66 25.83 39.89 6.42
CA GLN A 66 24.86 40.13 7.50
C GLN A 66 23.85 41.22 7.14
N LYS A 67 24.30 42.34 6.56
CA LYS A 67 23.43 43.40 6.04
C LYS A 67 22.51 42.89 4.93
N ALA A 68 23.03 42.00 4.07
CA ALA A 68 22.26 41.35 3.02
C ALA A 68 21.17 40.43 3.59
N ALA A 69 21.52 39.58 4.56
CA ALA A 69 20.56 38.72 5.25
C ALA A 69 19.43 39.54 5.90
N ALA A 70 19.77 40.62 6.60
CA ALA A 70 18.82 41.51 7.28
C ALA A 70 18.07 42.49 6.36
N CYS A 71 18.09 42.31 5.03
CA CYS A 71 17.50 43.27 4.09
C CYS A 71 15.95 43.28 4.08
N GLY A 72 15.30 42.36 4.79
CA GLY A 72 13.84 42.22 4.85
C GLY A 72 13.25 41.25 3.81
N ALA A 73 14.09 40.59 3.01
CA ALA A 73 13.65 39.56 2.08
C ALA A 73 13.15 38.30 2.80
N THR A 74 12.24 37.58 2.15
CA THR A 74 11.69 36.30 2.63
C THR A 74 12.07 35.13 1.73
N VAL A 75 12.61 35.43 0.54
CA VAL A 75 13.12 34.46 -0.42
C VAL A 75 14.58 34.78 -0.72
N PHE A 76 15.41 33.75 -0.77
CA PHE A 76 16.79 33.84 -1.22
C PHE A 76 16.99 33.02 -2.50
N VAL A 77 17.62 33.64 -3.50
CA VAL A 77 17.98 32.99 -4.76
C VAL A 77 19.47 33.23 -5.03
N SER A 78 20.19 32.19 -5.46
CA SER A 78 21.58 32.32 -5.88
C SER A 78 21.77 31.74 -7.29
N PHE A 79 22.20 32.62 -8.21
CA PHE A 79 22.79 32.25 -9.50
C PHE A 79 24.32 32.37 -9.48
N ALA A 80 24.92 32.53 -8.30
CA ALA A 80 26.37 32.57 -8.19
C ALA A 80 26.94 31.19 -8.54
N GLY A 81 27.86 31.16 -9.50
CA GLY A 81 28.60 29.96 -9.91
C GLY A 81 30.05 30.33 -10.24
N PRO A 82 30.97 29.36 -10.18
CA PRO A 82 32.36 29.58 -10.51
C PRO A 82 32.54 29.86 -12.01
N THR A 83 33.59 30.60 -12.35
CA THR A 83 34.07 30.68 -13.72
C THR A 83 34.94 29.46 -14.01
N LEU A 84 34.57 28.66 -15.01
CA LEU A 84 35.35 27.49 -15.43
C LEU A 84 36.82 27.86 -15.70
N GLY A 85 37.74 27.12 -15.07
CA GLY A 85 39.19 27.25 -15.27
C GLY A 85 39.90 28.27 -14.36
N GLU A 86 39.18 29.04 -13.54
CA GLU A 86 39.80 29.92 -12.54
C GLU A 86 40.09 29.16 -11.23
N LYS A 87 41.33 29.21 -10.74
CA LYS A 87 41.71 28.67 -9.42
C LYS A 87 41.53 29.73 -8.34
N LYS A 88 40.35 29.79 -7.74
CA LYS A 88 40.01 30.75 -6.67
C LYS A 88 39.59 30.06 -5.37
N GLY A 89 39.72 28.74 -5.28
CA GLY A 89 39.17 27.95 -4.18
C GLY A 89 37.63 27.93 -4.23
N THR A 90 37.00 28.00 -3.04
CA THR A 90 35.54 27.87 -2.88
C THR A 90 34.85 29.10 -2.23
N PRO A 91 35.06 30.34 -2.74
CA PRO A 91 34.50 31.56 -2.15
C PRO A 91 32.97 31.55 -2.04
N ILE A 92 32.25 30.95 -2.99
CA ILE A 92 30.77 30.95 -2.97
C ILE A 92 30.28 30.03 -1.86
N THR A 93 30.85 28.84 -1.76
CA THR A 93 30.55 27.86 -0.69
C THR A 93 30.79 28.49 0.67
N LYS A 94 31.94 29.14 0.88
CA LYS A 94 32.27 29.81 2.15
C LYS A 94 31.29 30.93 2.47
N ALA A 95 30.92 31.75 1.49
CA ALA A 95 29.91 32.79 1.67
C ALA A 95 28.55 32.21 2.06
N LEU A 96 28.11 31.12 1.42
CA LEU A 96 26.85 30.45 1.76
C LEU A 96 26.88 29.83 3.16
N GLN A 97 28.01 29.25 3.59
CA GLN A 97 28.18 28.72 4.95
C GLN A 97 28.05 29.81 6.03
N VAL A 98 28.46 31.04 5.75
CA VAL A 98 28.25 32.19 6.65
C VAL A 98 26.83 32.74 6.52
N LEU A 99 26.32 32.86 5.29
CA LEU A 99 25.05 33.50 5.00
C LEU A 99 23.86 32.67 5.49
N TYR A 100 23.87 31.36 5.30
CA TYR A 100 22.73 30.51 5.64
C TYR A 100 22.30 30.59 7.12
N PRO A 101 23.20 30.46 8.12
CA PRO A 101 22.83 30.69 9.52
C PRO A 101 22.20 32.07 9.75
N LEU A 102 22.68 33.11 9.08
CA LEU A 102 22.14 34.46 9.17
C LEU A 102 20.74 34.54 8.55
N LEU A 103 20.49 33.88 7.42
CA LEU A 103 19.16 33.81 6.81
C LEU A 103 18.16 33.09 7.73
N LEU A 104 18.58 32.01 8.39
CA LEU A 104 17.74 31.25 9.32
C LEU A 104 17.36 32.03 10.60
N GLN A 105 18.16 33.04 10.98
CA GLN A 105 17.82 33.97 12.07
C GLN A 105 16.80 35.05 11.63
N GLN A 106 16.55 35.17 10.33
CA GLN A 106 15.63 36.15 9.73
C GLN A 106 14.35 35.44 9.21
N SER A 107 13.47 36.18 8.54
CA SER A 107 12.17 35.69 8.07
C SER A 107 12.21 34.94 6.73
N TYR A 108 13.32 34.26 6.40
CA TYR A 108 13.42 33.52 5.14
C TYR A 108 12.61 32.22 5.20
N THR A 109 11.76 32.03 4.19
CA THR A 109 10.90 30.85 4.08
C THR A 109 11.26 29.97 2.88
N ARG A 110 12.08 30.48 1.96
CA ARG A 110 12.44 29.82 0.71
C ARG A 110 13.87 30.12 0.28
N ILE A 111 14.59 29.07 -0.11
CA ILE A 111 15.97 29.14 -0.64
C ILE A 111 16.04 28.38 -1.97
N LEU A 112 16.61 29.00 -3.01
CA LEU A 112 16.91 28.34 -4.28
C LEU A 112 18.36 28.63 -4.68
N THR A 113 19.14 27.57 -4.91
CA THR A 113 20.58 27.70 -5.18
C THR A 113 20.98 26.92 -6.43
N LEU A 114 21.69 27.60 -7.33
CA LEU A 114 22.23 27.01 -8.55
C LEU A 114 23.35 26.02 -8.22
N SER A 115 23.33 24.85 -8.88
CA SER A 115 24.41 23.88 -8.91
C SER A 115 24.49 23.25 -10.31
N THR A 116 25.27 22.18 -10.48
CA THR A 116 25.31 21.39 -11.72
C THR A 116 25.25 19.89 -11.41
N PRO A 117 25.07 19.03 -12.42
CA PRO A 117 25.10 17.57 -12.26
C PRO A 117 26.41 17.00 -11.68
N SER A 118 27.44 17.81 -11.45
CA SER A 118 28.63 17.43 -10.67
C SER A 118 28.31 17.07 -9.22
N TYR A 119 27.18 17.53 -8.66
CA TYR A 119 26.63 17.03 -7.40
C TYR A 119 25.54 15.98 -7.69
N SER A 120 25.69 14.80 -7.09
CA SER A 120 24.74 13.69 -7.25
C SER A 120 23.66 13.71 -6.16
N ALA A 121 22.42 13.49 -6.56
CA ALA A 121 21.29 13.26 -5.67
C ALA A 121 20.96 11.76 -5.58
N PRO A 122 20.39 11.27 -4.46
CA PRO A 122 20.02 9.85 -4.30
C PRO A 122 19.07 9.32 -5.39
N GLU A 123 18.23 10.18 -5.96
CA GLU A 123 17.23 9.84 -6.97
C GLU A 123 17.80 9.81 -8.39
N ASP A 124 19.06 10.21 -8.58
CA ASP A 124 19.71 10.14 -9.90
C ASP A 124 19.91 8.70 -10.37
N THR A 125 19.79 8.51 -11.66
CA THR A 125 20.00 7.22 -12.32
C THR A 125 21.26 7.23 -13.18
N ARG A 126 21.78 6.03 -13.47
CA ARG A 126 23.00 5.88 -14.27
C ARG A 126 22.79 6.45 -15.66
N SER A 127 23.69 7.35 -16.08
CA SER A 127 23.62 8.02 -17.37
C SER A 127 25.01 8.15 -17.98
N LEU A 128 25.25 7.47 -19.10
CA LEU A 128 26.54 7.50 -19.79
C LEU A 128 26.90 8.91 -20.28
N LYS A 129 25.91 9.67 -20.77
CA LYS A 129 26.12 11.06 -21.20
C LYS A 129 26.64 11.94 -20.06
N TRP A 130 26.04 11.83 -18.88
CA TRP A 130 26.43 12.62 -17.71
C TRP A 130 27.73 12.10 -17.10
N TRP A 131 27.91 10.79 -17.06
CA TRP A 131 29.17 10.20 -16.63
C TRP A 131 30.34 10.73 -17.47
N ALA A 132 30.21 10.75 -18.80
CA ALA A 132 31.21 11.29 -19.70
C ALA A 132 31.41 12.80 -19.51
N ALA A 133 30.34 13.59 -19.49
CA ALA A 133 30.41 15.04 -19.31
C ALA A 133 31.08 15.43 -17.97
N ILE A 134 30.75 14.73 -16.88
CA ILE A 134 31.31 15.02 -15.56
C ILE A 134 32.76 14.53 -15.46
N ASN A 135 33.02 13.26 -15.79
CA ASN A 135 34.33 12.65 -15.51
C ASN A 135 35.39 12.93 -16.57
N LEU A 136 35.02 13.11 -17.84
CA LEU A 136 35.97 13.35 -18.93
C LEU A 136 36.17 14.85 -19.22
N TYR A 137 35.20 15.69 -18.88
CA TYR A 137 35.27 17.14 -19.13
C TYR A 137 35.38 17.94 -17.83
N ILE A 138 34.35 17.96 -16.99
CA ILE A 138 34.33 18.86 -15.82
C ILE A 138 35.41 18.51 -14.80
N ARG A 139 35.62 17.22 -14.48
CA ARG A 139 36.60 16.81 -13.47
C ARG A 139 38.04 16.99 -13.94
N VAL A 140 38.27 16.91 -15.26
CA VAL A 140 39.61 17.05 -15.86
C VAL A 140 39.99 18.52 -16.05
N PHE A 141 39.06 19.35 -16.51
CA PHE A 141 39.33 20.74 -16.87
C PHE A 141 38.77 21.79 -15.89
N GLY A 142 37.88 21.38 -14.98
CA GLY A 142 37.16 22.30 -14.09
C GLY A 142 37.92 22.73 -12.84
N GLY A 143 38.96 21.99 -12.40
CA GLY A 143 39.72 22.31 -11.18
C GLY A 143 38.81 22.61 -9.97
N ASP A 144 39.11 23.69 -9.25
CA ASP A 144 38.35 24.17 -8.09
C ASP A 144 36.85 24.40 -8.37
N SER A 145 36.45 24.60 -9.65
CA SER A 145 35.04 24.78 -10.01
C SER A 145 34.20 23.53 -9.71
N TYR A 146 34.80 22.34 -9.77
CA TYR A 146 34.12 21.10 -9.39
C TYR A 146 33.80 21.07 -7.89
N ASP A 147 34.80 21.43 -7.07
CA ASP A 147 34.66 21.45 -5.61
C ASP A 147 33.74 22.58 -5.14
N GLU A 148 33.78 23.75 -5.79
CA GLU A 148 32.87 24.86 -5.51
C GLU A 148 31.40 24.47 -5.76
N ILE A 149 31.10 23.86 -6.92
CA ILE A 149 29.73 23.45 -7.23
C ILE A 149 29.21 22.41 -6.25
N ARG A 150 30.07 21.45 -5.85
CA ARG A 150 29.72 20.46 -4.84
C ARG A 150 29.51 21.11 -3.48
N GLY A 151 30.42 22.00 -3.06
CA GLY A 151 30.33 22.72 -1.80
C GLY A 151 29.07 23.56 -1.68
N ILE A 152 28.67 24.26 -2.75
CA ILE A 152 27.41 25.01 -2.83
C ILE A 152 26.21 24.08 -2.57
N ALA A 153 26.16 22.93 -3.24
CA ALA A 153 25.08 21.96 -3.06
C ALA A 153 25.10 21.36 -1.65
N GLU A 154 26.25 20.89 -1.17
CA GLU A 154 26.44 20.31 0.16
C GLU A 154 26.02 21.28 1.28
N ALA A 155 26.44 22.55 1.20
CA ALA A 155 26.04 23.58 2.15
C ALA A 155 24.52 23.84 2.14
N THR A 156 23.87 23.73 0.97
CA THR A 156 22.42 23.92 0.85
C THR A 156 21.65 22.71 1.36
N VAL A 157 22.11 21.49 1.07
CA VAL A 157 21.50 20.25 1.55
C VAL A 157 21.62 20.13 3.07
N ALA A 158 22.71 20.63 3.66
CA ALA A 158 22.93 20.69 5.11
C ALA A 158 21.93 21.57 5.86
N LEU A 159 21.08 22.35 5.18
CA LEU A 159 19.96 23.07 5.82
C LEU A 159 18.87 22.13 6.33
N GLU A 160 18.80 20.92 5.79
CA GLU A 160 17.84 19.87 6.16
C GLU A 160 16.40 20.42 6.27
N GLU A 161 15.78 20.34 7.45
CA GLU A 161 14.39 20.76 7.67
C GLU A 161 14.26 22.24 8.10
N SER A 162 15.36 22.98 8.21
CA SER A 162 15.38 24.33 8.80
C SER A 162 14.64 25.37 7.94
N VAL A 163 14.59 25.16 6.61
CA VAL A 163 13.94 26.05 5.64
C VAL A 163 13.58 25.28 4.37
N ARG A 164 12.59 25.73 3.59
CA ARG A 164 12.26 25.11 2.30
C ARG A 164 13.34 25.46 1.27
N TRP A 165 14.16 24.49 0.86
CA TRP A 165 15.23 24.73 -0.09
C TRP A 165 15.13 23.89 -1.37
N THR A 166 15.78 24.37 -2.44
CA THR A 166 15.94 23.67 -3.72
C THR A 166 17.35 23.90 -4.25
N VAL A 167 18.04 22.82 -4.59
CA VAL A 167 19.29 22.86 -5.36
C VAL A 167 18.94 22.53 -6.81
N PHE A 168 18.92 23.52 -7.68
CA PHE A 168 18.60 23.32 -9.09
C PHE A 168 19.88 23.11 -9.90
N ARG A 169 20.03 21.89 -10.44
CA ARG A 169 21.23 21.45 -11.16
C ARG A 169 21.04 21.68 -12.65
N VAL A 170 21.81 22.59 -13.21
CA VAL A 170 21.65 23.02 -14.60
C VAL A 170 22.69 22.38 -15.53
N PRO A 171 22.32 22.06 -16.78
CA PRO A 171 23.26 21.65 -17.81
C PRO A 171 23.99 22.87 -18.39
N LEU A 172 24.61 22.73 -19.58
CA LEU A 172 25.27 23.87 -20.23
C LEU A 172 24.25 24.96 -20.60
N LEU A 173 24.48 26.18 -20.12
CA LEU A 173 23.56 27.29 -20.32
C LEU A 173 23.84 28.09 -21.59
N SER A 174 22.80 28.33 -22.40
CA SER A 174 22.84 29.13 -23.64
C SER A 174 21.86 30.32 -23.60
N GLY A 175 21.98 31.25 -24.55
CA GLY A 175 21.12 32.44 -24.66
C GLY A 175 21.47 33.57 -23.68
N THR A 176 21.23 34.81 -24.09
CA THR A 176 21.57 36.02 -23.32
C THR A 176 20.38 36.95 -23.09
N GLU A 177 19.24 36.68 -23.72
CA GLU A 177 18.04 37.51 -23.69
C GLU A 177 16.84 36.69 -23.19
N LEU A 178 15.79 37.37 -22.71
CA LEU A 178 14.56 36.72 -22.21
C LEU A 178 13.66 36.20 -23.35
N GLY A 179 13.79 36.75 -24.57
CA GLY A 179 12.82 36.58 -25.66
C GLY A 179 13.07 35.44 -26.65
N THR A 180 14.13 34.65 -26.50
CA THR A 180 14.54 33.68 -27.55
C THR A 180 14.06 32.25 -27.33
N GLY A 181 13.48 31.95 -26.16
CA GLY A 181 13.24 30.58 -25.73
C GLY A 181 11.80 30.20 -25.59
N GLU A 182 11.25 29.49 -26.57
CA GLU A 182 9.94 28.85 -26.45
C GLU A 182 10.02 27.53 -25.64
N GLY A 183 8.95 27.24 -24.91
CA GLY A 183 8.76 25.98 -24.16
C GLY A 183 9.16 26.01 -22.68
N ASP A 184 8.69 25.00 -21.95
CA ASP A 184 8.85 24.84 -20.50
C ASP A 184 10.13 24.08 -20.13
N VAL A 185 10.67 24.31 -18.94
CA VAL A 185 11.81 23.54 -18.43
C VAL A 185 11.38 22.12 -18.08
N ASN A 186 12.11 21.13 -18.60
CA ASN A 186 11.96 19.74 -18.21
C ASN A 186 12.68 19.46 -16.88
N ALA A 187 12.13 19.93 -15.75
CA ALA A 187 12.69 19.64 -14.44
C ALA A 187 12.59 18.13 -14.12
N CYS A 188 13.73 17.49 -13.90
CA CYS A 188 13.85 16.07 -13.58
C CYS A 188 15.20 15.76 -12.92
N TYR A 189 15.33 14.55 -12.36
CA TYR A 189 16.60 14.05 -11.84
C TYR A 189 17.58 13.66 -12.96
N VAL A 190 18.87 13.65 -12.65
CA VAL A 190 19.92 13.34 -13.61
C VAL A 190 19.80 11.87 -14.00
N GLY A 191 19.87 11.59 -15.31
CA GLY A 191 19.70 10.25 -15.86
C GLY A 191 18.26 9.81 -16.08
N ASP A 192 17.29 10.73 -16.02
CA ASP A 192 15.87 10.49 -16.30
C ASP A 192 15.68 9.50 -17.47
N ALA A 193 14.90 8.44 -17.24
CA ALA A 193 14.76 7.35 -18.20
C ALA A 193 14.16 7.77 -19.55
N LYS A 194 13.49 8.92 -19.61
CA LYS A 194 12.95 9.51 -20.84
C LYS A 194 13.92 10.49 -21.52
N GLY A 195 15.12 10.67 -20.97
CA GLY A 195 16.18 11.52 -21.52
C GLY A 195 15.88 13.02 -21.43
N ARG A 196 14.98 13.44 -20.54
CA ARG A 196 14.50 14.83 -20.42
C ARG A 196 15.53 15.80 -19.84
N ASP A 197 16.52 15.28 -19.14
CA ASP A 197 17.67 15.93 -18.50
C ASP A 197 18.75 16.32 -19.53
N GLY A 198 18.38 17.06 -20.58
CA GLY A 198 19.25 17.42 -21.71
C GLY A 198 20.59 18.08 -21.31
N LEU A 199 21.57 18.05 -22.22
CA LEU A 199 22.92 18.64 -22.00
C LEU A 199 23.00 20.15 -22.21
N SER A 200 21.91 20.79 -22.64
CA SER A 200 21.83 22.24 -22.76
C SER A 200 20.47 22.77 -22.31
N LEU A 201 20.46 23.96 -21.72
CA LEU A 201 19.27 24.67 -21.29
C LEU A 201 19.44 26.16 -21.57
N GLU A 202 18.40 26.78 -22.12
CA GLU A 202 18.40 28.21 -22.34
C GLU A 202 18.13 28.99 -21.04
N ARG A 203 18.89 30.07 -20.83
CA ARG A 203 18.81 30.90 -19.61
C ARG A 203 17.43 31.51 -19.40
N ALA A 204 16.74 31.94 -20.46
CA ALA A 204 15.39 32.49 -20.36
C ALA A 204 14.40 31.47 -19.77
N ARG A 205 14.47 30.22 -20.23
CA ARG A 205 13.63 29.11 -19.73
C ARG A 205 13.94 28.81 -18.27
N LEU A 206 15.23 28.77 -17.91
CA LEU A 206 15.66 28.61 -16.51
C LEU A 206 15.07 29.71 -15.62
N VAL A 207 15.18 30.97 -16.02
CA VAL A 207 14.69 32.12 -15.24
C VAL A 207 13.18 32.04 -15.02
N ARG A 208 12.41 31.76 -16.07
CA ARG A 208 10.95 31.57 -15.97
C ARG A 208 10.61 30.44 -15.01
N TRP A 209 11.34 29.33 -15.08
CA TRP A 209 11.15 28.19 -14.16
C TRP A 209 11.50 28.55 -12.71
N VAL A 210 12.61 29.25 -12.45
CA VAL A 210 12.98 29.64 -11.08
C VAL A 210 11.95 30.58 -10.46
N LEU A 211 11.38 31.51 -11.25
CA LEU A 211 10.29 32.39 -10.80
C LEU A 211 9.03 31.59 -10.43
N GLY A 212 8.62 30.64 -11.28
CA GLY A 212 7.49 29.75 -10.99
C GLY A 212 7.76 28.86 -9.76
N GLU A 213 8.93 28.22 -9.71
CA GLU A 213 9.30 27.27 -8.65
C GLU A 213 9.48 27.93 -7.27
N MET A 214 9.79 29.23 -7.24
CA MET A 214 9.77 30.02 -6.00
C MET A 214 8.38 29.98 -5.34
N GLU A 215 7.32 30.07 -6.14
CA GLU A 215 5.92 30.12 -5.70
C GLU A 215 5.31 28.71 -5.59
N GLU A 216 5.41 27.92 -6.66
CA GLU A 216 4.80 26.59 -6.76
C GLU A 216 5.40 25.63 -5.74
N GLY A 217 6.72 25.68 -5.55
CA GLY A 217 7.42 24.82 -4.61
C GLY A 217 7.30 23.33 -4.95
N VAL A 218 7.32 22.97 -6.24
CA VAL A 218 7.22 21.58 -6.68
C VAL A 218 8.46 20.78 -6.26
N TRP A 219 9.62 21.42 -6.22
CA TRP A 219 10.93 20.82 -5.96
C TRP A 219 11.49 21.22 -4.60
N ILE A 220 10.71 21.06 -3.54
CA ILE A 220 11.17 21.33 -2.18
C ILE A 220 11.69 20.06 -1.54
N ALA A 221 12.95 20.08 -1.14
CA ALA A 221 13.45 19.11 -0.19
C ALA A 221 12.87 19.45 1.18
N LEU A 222 11.90 18.66 1.63
CA LEU A 222 11.42 18.74 3.01
C LEU A 222 12.35 17.98 3.96
N ASN A 223 13.17 17.05 3.45
CA ASN A 223 13.97 16.05 4.18
C ASN A 223 13.22 15.36 5.34
N LYS A 224 11.89 15.40 5.31
CA LYS A 224 11.03 14.89 6.36
C LYS A 224 10.84 13.41 6.16
N SER A 225 10.93 12.67 7.27
CA SER A 225 10.54 11.27 7.30
C SER A 225 9.12 11.11 6.75
N ALA A 226 8.86 10.00 6.04
CA ALA A 226 7.53 9.65 5.53
C ALA A 226 6.45 9.62 6.64
N GLY A 227 6.85 9.47 7.91
CA GLY A 227 5.93 9.60 9.05
C GLY A 227 5.31 10.99 9.22
N LEU A 228 5.97 12.04 8.71
CA LEU A 228 5.53 13.44 8.78
C LEU A 228 4.67 13.88 7.59
N ILE A 229 4.33 12.98 6.67
CA ILE A 229 3.40 13.27 5.57
C ILE A 229 2.02 13.60 6.15
N ASN A 230 1.50 14.79 5.88
CA ASN A 230 0.17 15.26 6.29
C ASN A 230 -0.28 16.39 5.36
N GLN A 231 -1.45 16.98 5.61
CA GLN A 231 -2.01 18.04 4.74
C GLN A 231 -1.11 19.28 4.62
N ARG A 232 -0.26 19.57 5.62
CA ARG A 232 0.69 20.70 5.59
C ARG A 232 1.95 20.37 4.78
N THR A 233 2.43 19.14 4.87
CA THR A 233 3.65 18.68 4.17
C THR A 233 3.36 18.06 2.80
N PHE A 234 2.09 17.82 2.48
CA PHE A 234 1.59 17.36 1.18
C PHE A 234 0.36 18.19 0.78
N PRO A 235 0.53 19.48 0.44
CA PRO A 235 -0.58 20.37 0.12
C PRO A 235 -1.23 19.99 -1.21
N LEU A 236 -2.55 19.94 -1.22
CA LEU A 236 -3.37 19.60 -2.39
C LEU A 236 -4.47 20.67 -2.59
N PRO A 237 -4.12 21.95 -2.83
CA PRO A 237 -5.08 23.05 -2.77
C PRO A 237 -6.28 22.86 -3.71
N THR A 238 -6.04 22.37 -4.93
CA THR A 238 -7.08 22.19 -5.95
C THR A 238 -7.99 20.99 -5.68
N ILE A 239 -7.44 19.86 -5.20
CA ILE A 239 -8.19 18.60 -5.05
C ILE A 239 -8.65 18.34 -3.61
N SER A 240 -8.07 19.02 -2.61
CA SER A 240 -8.44 18.85 -1.21
C SER A 240 -9.93 19.10 -0.92
N PRO A 241 -10.64 20.08 -1.52
CA PRO A 241 -12.08 20.23 -1.27
C PRO A 241 -12.87 19.00 -1.70
N ILE A 242 -12.50 18.41 -2.84
CA ILE A 242 -13.13 17.21 -3.40
C ILE A 242 -12.85 15.99 -2.50
N LEU A 243 -11.61 15.82 -2.06
CA LEU A 243 -11.24 14.74 -1.13
C LEU A 243 -12.00 14.86 0.19
N ARG A 244 -12.16 16.07 0.73
CA ARG A 244 -12.91 16.30 1.97
C ARG A 244 -14.41 16.05 1.80
N GLN A 245 -14.98 16.34 0.63
CA GLN A 245 -16.35 15.98 0.31
C GLN A 245 -16.54 14.46 0.30
N HIS A 246 -15.66 13.71 -0.36
CA HIS A 246 -15.73 12.24 -0.36
C HIS A 246 -15.45 11.63 1.01
N ALA A 247 -14.59 12.25 1.82
CA ALA A 247 -14.41 11.86 3.23
C ALA A 247 -15.73 12.00 4.01
N LYS A 248 -16.52 13.06 3.80
CA LYS A 248 -17.86 13.17 4.40
C LYS A 248 -18.80 12.07 3.90
N GLU A 249 -18.85 11.82 2.60
CA GLU A 249 -19.67 10.74 2.02
C GLU A 249 -19.27 9.34 2.51
N LEU A 250 -17.99 9.13 2.81
CA LEU A 250 -17.48 7.91 3.42
C LEU A 250 -18.11 7.67 4.80
N TRP A 251 -18.38 8.74 5.55
CA TRP A 251 -18.96 8.67 6.88
C TRP A 251 -20.49 8.68 6.90
N SER A 252 -21.10 9.64 6.21
CA SER A 252 -22.54 9.90 6.27
C SER A 252 -23.33 9.28 5.11
N GLY A 253 -22.67 8.86 4.04
CA GLY A 253 -23.29 8.41 2.80
C GLY A 253 -22.96 6.96 2.43
N ARG A 254 -22.38 6.77 1.24
CA ARG A 254 -22.17 5.47 0.59
C ARG A 254 -21.23 4.51 1.33
N GLY A 255 -20.45 5.00 2.30
CA GLY A 255 -19.56 4.14 3.09
C GLY A 255 -18.28 3.68 2.39
N SER A 256 -18.10 3.97 1.10
CA SER A 256 -16.88 3.70 0.33
C SER A 256 -16.76 4.56 -0.93
N PHE A 257 -15.53 4.75 -1.41
CA PHE A 257 -15.25 5.33 -2.74
C PHE A 257 -13.87 4.86 -3.27
N ILE A 258 -13.63 5.07 -4.56
CA ILE A 258 -12.35 4.79 -5.24
C ILE A 258 -11.80 6.07 -5.85
N LEU A 259 -10.50 6.29 -5.66
CA LEU A 259 -9.70 7.30 -6.35
C LEU A 259 -8.69 6.60 -7.26
N ARG A 260 -8.46 7.08 -8.49
CA ARG A 260 -7.42 6.53 -9.38
C ARG A 260 -6.26 7.48 -9.56
N VAL A 261 -5.05 7.02 -9.27
CA VAL A 261 -3.79 7.74 -9.48
C VAL A 261 -3.07 7.16 -10.70
N LYS A 262 -2.47 8.03 -11.53
CA LYS A 262 -1.62 7.62 -12.67
C LYS A 262 -0.25 7.12 -12.19
N ARG A 263 -0.24 6.00 -11.46
CA ARG A 263 0.95 5.52 -10.72
C ARG A 263 2.19 5.28 -11.58
N SER A 264 2.02 4.99 -12.87
CA SER A 264 3.13 4.71 -13.82
C SER A 264 4.03 5.92 -14.08
N GLN A 265 3.59 7.11 -13.67
CA GLN A 265 4.38 8.34 -13.75
C GLN A 265 5.32 8.53 -12.56
N TYR A 266 5.24 7.69 -11.54
CA TYR A 266 5.85 7.90 -10.23
C TYR A 266 6.66 6.68 -9.79
N SER A 267 7.73 6.90 -9.01
CA SER A 267 8.51 5.81 -8.39
C SER A 267 7.67 5.04 -7.35
N ARG A 268 8.22 3.96 -6.77
CA ARG A 268 7.49 3.20 -5.73
C ARG A 268 7.34 4.02 -4.46
N GLU A 269 8.38 4.76 -4.13
CA GLU A 269 8.49 5.66 -2.99
C GLU A 269 7.52 6.84 -3.16
N ASP A 270 7.49 7.46 -4.35
CA ASP A 270 6.52 8.51 -4.68
C ASP A 270 5.08 8.01 -4.56
N ASN A 271 4.81 6.81 -5.06
CA ASN A 271 3.49 6.19 -4.95
C ASN A 271 3.08 5.97 -3.49
N ALA A 272 4.00 5.54 -2.62
CA ALA A 272 3.74 5.42 -1.19
C ALA A 272 3.49 6.80 -0.54
N THR A 273 4.26 7.81 -0.93
CA THR A 273 4.11 9.20 -0.47
C THR A 273 2.78 9.80 -0.91
N ILE A 274 2.41 9.66 -2.18
CA ILE A 274 1.11 10.08 -2.74
C ILE A 274 -0.02 9.41 -1.97
N TYR A 275 0.09 8.10 -1.75
CA TYR A 275 -0.92 7.35 -1.03
C TYR A 275 -1.09 7.86 0.41
N ALA A 276 0.01 8.05 1.15
CA ALA A 276 -0.02 8.60 2.50
C ALA A 276 -0.53 10.05 2.53
N GLY A 277 -0.13 10.87 1.55
CA GLY A 277 -0.48 12.28 1.41
C GLY A 277 -1.96 12.49 1.14
N VAL A 278 -2.49 11.82 0.12
CA VAL A 278 -3.93 11.85 -0.22
C VAL A 278 -4.78 11.32 0.93
N SER A 279 -4.39 10.19 1.55
CA SER A 279 -5.15 9.60 2.66
C SER A 279 -5.25 10.54 3.86
N SER A 280 -4.26 11.41 4.08
CA SER A 280 -4.29 12.40 5.17
C SER A 280 -5.44 13.42 5.07
N TYR A 281 -6.06 13.58 3.89
CA TYR A 281 -7.26 14.40 3.70
C TYR A 281 -8.56 13.64 4.06
N ILE A 282 -8.51 12.31 4.08
CA ILE A 282 -9.63 11.41 4.39
C ILE A 282 -9.64 11.08 5.89
N GLY A 283 -8.54 10.56 6.42
CA GLY A 283 -8.33 10.28 7.84
C GLY A 283 -7.04 10.93 8.36
N PRO A 284 -7.10 11.82 9.36
CA PRO A 284 -5.90 12.55 9.81
C PRO A 284 -4.96 11.68 10.68
N ILE A 285 -5.48 10.64 11.33
CA ILE A 285 -4.70 9.76 12.21
C ILE A 285 -4.52 8.41 11.51
N ARG A 286 -3.27 7.97 11.39
CA ARG A 286 -2.96 6.65 10.86
C ARG A 286 -2.93 5.63 12.01
N GLY A 287 -3.48 4.45 11.80
CA GLY A 287 -3.44 3.30 12.68
C GLY A 287 -2.19 2.46 12.45
N ARG A 288 -1.54 2.06 13.54
CA ARG A 288 -0.39 1.16 13.50
C ARG A 288 -0.83 -0.25 13.13
N GLN A 289 -0.20 -0.84 12.11
CA GLN A 289 -0.59 -2.16 11.63
C GLN A 289 0.35 -3.28 12.09
N VAL A 290 1.64 -3.01 12.25
CA VAL A 290 2.62 -4.00 12.72
C VAL A 290 3.55 -3.35 13.74
N SER A 291 3.86 -4.08 14.81
CA SER A 291 4.97 -3.80 15.71
C SER A 291 5.85 -5.05 15.74
N LYS A 292 7.07 -4.97 15.21
CA LYS A 292 8.05 -6.06 15.22
C LYS A 292 9.33 -5.58 15.88
N VAL A 293 10.06 -6.48 16.52
CA VAL A 293 11.44 -6.21 16.94
C VAL A 293 12.33 -6.84 15.88
N VAL A 294 13.14 -6.02 15.21
CA VAL A 294 14.14 -6.45 14.23
C VAL A 294 15.49 -5.98 14.76
N ASP A 295 16.43 -6.92 14.95
CA ASP A 295 17.77 -6.65 15.49
C ASP A 295 17.76 -5.88 16.82
N GLY A 296 16.82 -6.22 17.72
CA GLY A 296 16.67 -5.57 19.03
C GLY A 296 15.94 -4.22 19.00
N VAL A 297 15.66 -3.67 17.82
CA VAL A 297 14.95 -2.39 17.65
C VAL A 297 13.47 -2.63 17.37
N LYS A 298 12.60 -1.97 18.15
CA LYS A 298 11.15 -2.02 17.94
C LYS A 298 10.77 -1.17 16.71
N GLN A 299 10.45 -1.82 15.61
CA GLN A 299 9.95 -1.22 14.39
C GLN A 299 8.42 -1.26 14.35
N SER A 300 7.82 -0.14 13.99
CA SER A 300 6.37 0.03 13.87
C SER A 300 6.04 0.48 12.45
N SER A 301 5.20 -0.27 11.73
CA SER A 301 4.76 0.11 10.38
C SER A 301 3.30 0.58 10.35
N MET A 302 3.07 1.66 9.59
CA MET A 302 1.75 2.21 9.30
C MET A 302 1.22 1.73 7.94
N LEU A 303 2.15 1.39 7.04
CA LEU A 303 1.88 0.80 5.73
C LEU A 303 2.27 -0.68 5.74
N ASN A 304 1.43 -1.51 5.16
CA ASN A 304 1.70 -2.94 4.98
C ASN A 304 1.56 -3.34 3.52
N HIS A 305 2.47 -4.18 3.05
CA HIS A 305 2.34 -4.83 1.76
C HIS A 305 1.42 -6.05 1.87
N ILE A 306 0.40 -6.10 1.02
CA ILE A 306 -0.39 -7.29 0.74
C ILE A 306 0.21 -7.92 -0.51
N LYS A 307 0.82 -9.09 -0.33
CA LYS A 307 1.48 -9.86 -1.39
C LYS A 307 1.34 -11.34 -1.09
N ASP A 308 1.15 -12.13 -2.12
CA ASP A 308 1.26 -13.58 -2.00
C ASP A 308 2.71 -13.98 -1.66
N LEU A 309 2.93 -14.51 -0.47
CA LEU A 309 4.23 -14.99 0.01
C LEU A 309 4.32 -16.52 0.03
N SER A 310 3.30 -17.22 -0.47
CA SER A 310 3.22 -18.68 -0.46
C SER A 310 4.38 -19.37 -1.20
N GLN A 311 5.08 -18.63 -2.07
CA GLN A 311 6.21 -19.14 -2.85
C GLN A 311 7.59 -18.80 -2.28
N THR A 312 7.71 -17.88 -1.31
CA THR A 312 9.02 -17.30 -0.94
C THR A 312 9.35 -17.27 0.57
N ALA A 313 8.47 -17.75 1.45
CA ALA A 313 8.79 -17.86 2.88
C ALA A 313 8.35 -19.22 3.44
N ALA A 314 9.22 -19.83 4.25
CA ALA A 314 8.99 -21.11 4.93
C ALA A 314 7.54 -21.23 5.42
N ALA A 315 6.81 -22.19 4.85
CA ALA A 315 5.36 -22.40 4.97
C ALA A 315 4.81 -22.58 6.41
N GLY A 316 5.65 -22.44 7.44
CA GLY A 316 5.28 -22.57 8.85
C GLY A 316 4.94 -21.26 9.59
N HIS A 317 5.12 -20.07 9.00
CA HIS A 317 4.96 -18.78 9.71
C HIS A 317 3.94 -17.80 9.11
N LEU A 318 3.14 -18.23 8.12
CA LEU A 318 2.12 -17.39 7.47
C LEU A 318 0.83 -17.36 8.32
N GLY A 319 0.87 -16.71 9.49
CA GLY A 319 -0.27 -16.62 10.41
C GLY A 319 -1.31 -15.54 10.07
N ALA A 320 -1.00 -14.62 9.16
CA ALA A 320 -1.87 -13.49 8.80
C ALA A 320 -2.46 -13.68 7.39
N SER A 321 -3.77 -13.47 7.27
CA SER A 321 -4.51 -13.66 6.02
C SER A 321 -3.96 -12.78 4.88
N ALA A 322 -3.28 -11.67 5.17
CA ALA A 322 -2.67 -10.76 4.19
C ALA A 322 -1.62 -11.40 3.27
N TYR A 323 -1.15 -12.62 3.58
CA TYR A 323 -0.03 -13.27 2.88
C TYR A 323 -0.39 -14.61 2.22
N THR A 324 -1.68 -14.98 2.16
CA THR A 324 -2.15 -16.25 1.58
C THR A 324 -3.12 -16.02 0.41
N THR A 325 -3.32 -17.05 -0.41
CA THR A 325 -4.27 -17.07 -1.55
C THR A 325 -5.59 -17.78 -1.22
N ASP A 326 -5.79 -18.13 0.06
CA ASP A 326 -7.00 -18.80 0.52
C ASP A 326 -8.18 -17.83 0.58
N LYS A 327 -9.39 -18.38 0.37
CA LYS A 327 -10.64 -17.62 0.47
C LYS A 327 -10.76 -17.00 1.86
N LYS A 328 -10.75 -15.68 1.91
CA LYS A 328 -11.02 -14.96 3.16
C LYS A 328 -12.51 -14.91 3.43
N VAL A 329 -12.85 -15.20 4.68
CA VAL A 329 -14.18 -14.91 5.22
C VAL A 329 -14.28 -13.42 5.50
N PHE A 330 -15.52 -13.01 5.72
CA PHE A 330 -15.85 -11.66 6.09
C PHE A 330 -15.21 -11.24 7.44
N GLN A 331 -14.60 -10.04 7.51
CA GLN A 331 -14.07 -9.40 8.72
C GLN A 331 -14.10 -7.86 8.66
N ASN A 332 -14.20 -7.23 9.84
CA ASN A 332 -13.80 -5.83 10.03
C ASN A 332 -12.36 -5.80 10.54
N ASP A 333 -11.60 -4.80 10.13
CA ASP A 333 -10.23 -4.61 10.59
C ASP A 333 -10.17 -3.77 11.87
N ALA A 334 -8.99 -3.63 12.47
CA ALA A 334 -8.77 -2.58 13.46
C ALA A 334 -8.76 -1.20 12.75
N GLY A 335 -9.38 -0.19 13.36
CA GLY A 335 -9.45 1.20 12.86
C GLY A 335 -10.81 1.57 12.28
N ASP A 336 -10.97 2.84 11.92
CA ASP A 336 -12.23 3.43 11.49
C ASP A 336 -12.38 3.44 9.97
N ILE A 337 -11.26 3.64 9.28
CA ILE A 337 -11.16 3.64 7.83
C ILE A 337 -10.08 2.66 7.43
N VAL A 338 -10.37 1.85 6.42
CA VAL A 338 -9.35 1.03 5.76
C VAL A 338 -9.23 1.46 4.31
N SER A 339 -7.98 1.63 3.89
CA SER A 339 -7.66 1.94 2.51
C SER A 339 -6.66 0.96 1.92
N LEU A 340 -6.79 0.78 0.61
CA LEU A 340 -5.98 -0.14 -0.20
C LEU A 340 -5.55 0.53 -1.49
N PHE A 341 -4.26 0.52 -1.78
CA PHE A 341 -3.69 1.04 -3.02
C PHE A 341 -3.16 -0.08 -3.91
N SER A 342 -3.70 -0.22 -5.13
CA SER A 342 -3.28 -1.21 -6.12
C SER A 342 -1.98 -0.79 -6.81
N LEU A 343 -0.89 -1.49 -6.50
CA LEU A 343 0.39 -1.32 -7.21
C LEU A 343 0.54 -2.30 -8.38
N GLY A 344 -0.31 -3.32 -8.47
CA GLY A 344 -0.38 -4.25 -9.58
C GLY A 344 -1.70 -5.02 -9.56
N VAL A 345 -2.02 -5.68 -10.66
CA VAL A 345 -3.16 -6.60 -10.78
C VAL A 345 -2.67 -8.04 -10.86
N ALA A 346 -3.51 -8.99 -10.49
CA ALA A 346 -3.18 -10.41 -10.58
C ALA A 346 -2.87 -10.82 -12.03
N ALA A 347 -1.86 -11.66 -12.23
CA ALA A 347 -1.35 -12.05 -13.56
C ALA A 347 -2.27 -13.01 -14.33
N LYS A 348 -3.37 -13.48 -13.74
CA LYS A 348 -4.37 -14.33 -14.41
C LYS A 348 -5.78 -13.80 -14.15
N ASP A 349 -6.61 -13.85 -15.19
CA ASP A 349 -8.00 -13.39 -15.21
C ASP A 349 -8.86 -14.12 -14.17
N GLY A 350 -8.95 -13.53 -12.97
CA GLY A 350 -9.91 -13.89 -11.94
C GLY A 350 -11.07 -12.89 -11.95
N GLU A 351 -12.31 -13.37 -11.81
CA GLU A 351 -13.48 -12.52 -11.67
C GLU A 351 -13.38 -11.60 -10.43
N LYS A 352 -13.55 -10.29 -10.66
CA LYS A 352 -13.25 -9.23 -9.69
C LYS A 352 -14.43 -8.86 -8.78
N ARG A 353 -14.89 -9.79 -7.93
CA ARG A 353 -15.96 -9.60 -6.91
C ARG A 353 -15.60 -8.97 -5.54
N VAL A 354 -15.78 -7.66 -5.32
CA VAL A 354 -15.82 -7.06 -3.97
C VAL A 354 -16.99 -7.67 -3.17
N THR A 355 -16.88 -7.79 -1.84
CA THR A 355 -17.87 -8.49 -1.03
C THR A 355 -17.97 -7.91 0.39
N ILE A 356 -19.21 -7.73 0.88
CA ILE A 356 -19.62 -7.07 2.15
C ILE A 356 -19.33 -7.99 3.35
N GLN A 357 -18.72 -7.51 4.45
CA GLN A 357 -18.10 -8.36 5.50
C GLN A 357 -18.45 -8.08 7.00
N TYR A 358 -18.92 -9.09 7.75
CA TYR A 358 -18.96 -9.19 9.24
C TYR A 358 -17.92 -10.20 9.78
N ASP A 359 -17.18 -9.91 10.88
CA ASP A 359 -16.18 -10.83 11.49
C ASP A 359 -16.78 -11.88 12.43
N ARG A 360 -16.75 -13.16 12.01
CA ARG A 360 -17.14 -14.32 12.82
C ARG A 360 -15.98 -14.90 13.66
N ARG A 361 -14.73 -14.61 13.31
CA ARG A 361 -13.51 -15.28 13.81
C ARG A 361 -13.26 -15.00 15.29
N GLY A 362 -13.48 -13.77 15.75
CA GLY A 362 -13.38 -13.43 17.17
C GLY A 362 -14.39 -14.20 18.04
N PHE A 363 -15.56 -14.51 17.48
CA PHE A 363 -16.66 -15.20 18.16
C PHE A 363 -16.54 -16.73 18.12
N THR A 364 -16.07 -17.31 17.02
CA THR A 364 -16.08 -18.78 16.83
C THR A 364 -14.72 -19.44 16.68
N GLY A 365 -13.64 -18.68 16.44
CA GLY A 365 -12.37 -19.23 15.97
C GLY A 365 -12.44 -19.69 14.50
N PHE A 366 -11.29 -19.99 13.89
CA PHE A 366 -11.20 -20.52 12.52
C PHE A 366 -9.94 -21.39 12.33
N LEU A 367 -10.11 -22.66 11.93
CA LEU A 367 -9.02 -23.63 11.77
C LEU A 367 -8.14 -23.73 13.03
N HIS A 368 -6.83 -23.47 12.93
CA HIS A 368 -5.87 -23.51 14.03
C HIS A 368 -5.91 -22.25 14.93
N LEU A 369 -6.81 -21.30 14.63
CA LEU A 369 -6.88 -20.02 15.32
C LEU A 369 -8.01 -20.04 16.35
N SER A 370 -7.61 -20.06 17.61
CA SER A 370 -8.52 -20.04 18.75
C SER A 370 -9.32 -18.74 18.83
N ARG A 371 -10.55 -18.89 19.29
CA ARG A 371 -11.48 -17.81 19.65
C ARG A 371 -10.86 -16.87 20.71
N SER A 372 -11.29 -15.61 20.72
CA SER A 372 -10.87 -14.62 21.72
C SER A 372 -11.26 -15.05 23.13
N PRO A 373 -10.30 -15.20 24.07
CA PRO A 373 -10.57 -15.76 25.40
C PRO A 373 -11.41 -14.83 26.31
N GLY A 374 -11.52 -13.54 25.98
CA GLY A 374 -12.29 -12.55 26.75
C GLY A 374 -13.73 -12.33 26.26
N ILE A 375 -14.15 -12.98 25.18
CA ILE A 375 -15.53 -12.94 24.70
C ILE A 375 -16.29 -14.09 25.39
N GLN A 376 -17.62 -14.00 25.59
CA GLN A 376 -18.43 -15.14 26.07
C GLN A 376 -18.84 -16.09 24.93
N PRO A 377 -18.85 -17.43 25.13
CA PRO A 377 -19.25 -18.40 24.10
C PRO A 377 -20.55 -17.96 23.42
N ILE A 378 -20.58 -17.93 22.09
CA ILE A 378 -21.82 -17.54 21.40
C ILE A 378 -22.85 -18.67 21.53
N ALA A 379 -24.11 -18.31 21.77
CA ALA A 379 -25.21 -19.26 21.82
C ALA A 379 -25.47 -19.87 20.43
N GLU A 380 -26.13 -21.03 20.39
CA GLU A 380 -26.50 -21.71 19.13
C GLU A 380 -27.31 -20.79 18.20
N ALA A 381 -28.29 -20.08 18.75
CA ALA A 381 -29.08 -19.09 17.99
C ALA A 381 -28.22 -17.95 17.41
N GLN A 382 -27.16 -17.53 18.12
CA GLN A 382 -26.23 -16.51 17.62
C GLN A 382 -25.34 -17.08 16.52
N ALA A 383 -24.85 -18.32 16.67
CA ALA A 383 -24.08 -18.99 15.63
C ALA A 383 -24.91 -19.23 14.35
N GLU A 384 -26.18 -19.62 14.51
CA GLU A 384 -27.12 -19.76 13.41
C GLU A 384 -27.41 -18.41 12.76
N ALA A 385 -27.64 -17.32 13.51
CA ALA A 385 -27.88 -15.99 12.96
C ALA A 385 -26.70 -15.45 12.12
N LEU A 386 -25.47 -15.90 12.39
CA LEU A 386 -24.27 -15.53 11.63
C LEU A 386 -24.22 -16.17 10.24
N ASP A 387 -24.93 -17.28 9.99
CA ASP A 387 -25.00 -17.92 8.67
C ASP A 387 -25.86 -17.11 7.67
N PRO A 388 -27.11 -16.72 7.99
CA PRO A 388 -27.90 -15.80 7.17
C PRO A 388 -27.18 -14.47 6.89
N LEU A 389 -26.49 -13.90 7.88
CA LEU A 389 -25.68 -12.68 7.68
C LEU A 389 -24.58 -12.91 6.63
N GLN A 390 -23.88 -14.04 6.69
CA GLN A 390 -22.89 -14.43 5.69
C GLN A 390 -23.51 -14.62 4.29
N PHE A 391 -24.66 -15.28 4.18
CA PHE A 391 -25.33 -15.47 2.88
C PHE A 391 -25.89 -14.18 2.31
N LEU A 392 -26.44 -13.31 3.16
CA LEU A 392 -26.96 -12.00 2.77
C LEU A 392 -25.81 -11.09 2.30
N GLY A 393 -24.67 -11.11 3.00
CA GLY A 393 -23.45 -10.40 2.60
C GLY A 393 -22.90 -10.89 1.25
N LEU A 394 -22.94 -12.20 0.99
CA LEU A 394 -22.56 -12.77 -0.31
C LEU A 394 -23.53 -12.36 -1.43
N LYS A 395 -24.85 -12.40 -1.18
CA LYS A 395 -25.87 -12.04 -2.17
C LYS A 395 -25.86 -10.55 -2.50
N SER A 396 -25.63 -9.71 -1.50
CA SER A 396 -25.66 -8.25 -1.62
C SER A 396 -24.28 -7.66 -1.96
N SER A 397 -23.31 -8.52 -2.24
CA SER A 397 -21.94 -8.11 -2.56
C SER A 397 -21.86 -7.37 -3.88
N LEU A 398 -21.07 -6.29 -3.89
CA LEU A 398 -20.83 -5.51 -5.09
C LEU A 398 -19.47 -5.86 -5.67
N THR A 399 -19.40 -6.19 -6.95
CA THR A 399 -18.14 -6.56 -7.64
C THR A 399 -17.42 -5.30 -8.15
N LEU A 400 -16.18 -5.02 -7.69
CA LEU A 400 -15.40 -3.87 -8.20
C LEU A 400 -14.27 -4.34 -9.11
N ASN A 401 -14.24 -3.78 -10.32
CA ASN A 401 -13.13 -3.96 -11.27
C ASN A 401 -11.93 -3.07 -10.88
N PHE A 402 -11.22 -3.47 -9.82
CA PHE A 402 -10.03 -2.76 -9.34
C PHE A 402 -8.95 -2.78 -10.43
N LYS A 403 -8.39 -1.61 -10.70
CA LYS A 403 -7.32 -1.40 -11.67
C LYS A 403 -6.06 -0.95 -10.96
N GLU A 404 -4.95 -1.12 -11.67
CA GLU A 404 -3.69 -0.53 -11.30
C GLU A 404 -3.84 0.99 -11.08
N GLY A 405 -3.31 1.50 -9.97
CA GLY A 405 -3.45 2.90 -9.59
C GLY A 405 -4.70 3.24 -8.78
N ASP A 406 -5.64 2.31 -8.59
CA ASP A 406 -6.82 2.54 -7.74
C ASP A 406 -6.45 2.54 -6.25
N ILE A 407 -6.97 3.52 -5.53
CA ILE A 407 -6.99 3.63 -4.07
C ILE A 407 -8.44 3.52 -3.63
N GLN A 408 -8.76 2.49 -2.86
CA GLN A 408 -10.07 2.31 -2.26
C GLN A 408 -10.06 2.86 -0.83
N TYR A 409 -11.11 3.58 -0.45
CA TYR A 409 -11.37 3.97 0.94
C TYR A 409 -12.71 3.37 1.39
N VAL A 410 -12.73 2.81 2.59
CA VAL A 410 -13.88 2.12 3.16
C VAL A 410 -14.07 2.52 4.62
N ASN A 411 -15.30 2.86 4.99
CA ASN A 411 -15.69 3.07 6.38
C ASN A 411 -15.90 1.72 7.07
N ASN A 412 -15.00 1.38 8.00
CA ASN A 412 -14.96 0.11 8.71
C ASN A 412 -15.94 0.04 9.90
N LEU A 413 -16.58 1.16 10.28
CA LEU A 413 -17.56 1.22 11.38
C LEU A 413 -19.01 1.04 10.93
N ARG A 414 -19.38 1.57 9.76
CA ARG A 414 -20.77 1.49 9.23
C ARG A 414 -20.96 0.44 8.15
N SER A 415 -19.93 0.19 7.36
CA SER A 415 -20.00 -0.87 6.36
C SER A 415 -19.46 -2.13 7.01
N PRO A 416 -20.22 -3.24 7.04
CA PRO A 416 -19.56 -4.53 7.03
C PRO A 416 -18.69 -4.53 5.77
N MET A 417 -17.37 -4.47 5.93
CA MET A 417 -16.38 -4.09 4.90
C MET A 417 -16.68 -4.58 3.46
N PRO A 418 -16.35 -3.82 2.42
CA PRO A 418 -15.81 -4.37 1.18
C PRO A 418 -14.28 -4.54 1.28
N GLY A 419 -13.83 -5.72 1.72
CA GLY A 419 -12.41 -6.13 1.73
C GLY A 419 -12.12 -7.21 0.68
N TRP A 420 -10.89 -7.33 0.19
CA TRP A 420 -10.48 -8.37 -0.76
C TRP A 420 -9.27 -9.20 -0.31
N LEU A 421 -9.37 -10.54 -0.40
CA LEU A 421 -8.60 -11.38 -1.37
C LEU A 421 -9.24 -12.77 -1.56
N HIS A 422 -9.01 -13.34 -2.75
CA HIS A 422 -9.79 -14.30 -3.55
C HIS A 422 -10.09 -15.72 -3.02
N GLY A 423 -11.12 -16.33 -3.61
CA GLY A 423 -11.18 -17.77 -3.82
C GLY A 423 -10.35 -18.20 -5.06
N TYR A 424 -9.24 -18.88 -4.78
CA TYR A 424 -8.44 -19.83 -5.58
C TYR A 424 -7.73 -19.46 -6.90
N ARG A 425 -6.42 -19.79 -6.88
CA ARG A 425 -5.40 -19.92 -7.94
C ARG A 425 -5.02 -18.65 -8.74
N GLY A 426 -4.05 -17.90 -8.21
CA GLY A 426 -3.27 -16.95 -8.99
C GLY A 426 -3.08 -15.59 -8.31
N ALA A 427 -2.03 -15.48 -7.49
CA ALA A 427 -1.31 -14.29 -7.04
C ALA A 427 -1.94 -12.89 -7.26
N ALA A 428 -2.22 -12.18 -6.16
CA ALA A 428 -2.22 -10.71 -6.17
C ALA A 428 -0.77 -10.21 -6.14
N VAL A 429 -0.40 -9.40 -7.14
CA VAL A 429 0.90 -8.74 -7.24
C VAL A 429 0.80 -7.36 -6.60
N GLY A 430 1.00 -7.27 -5.28
CA GLY A 430 1.33 -6.04 -4.54
C GLY A 430 0.20 -5.01 -4.36
N ALA A 431 -0.28 -4.87 -3.11
CA ALA A 431 -1.07 -3.72 -2.67
C ALA A 431 -0.49 -3.12 -1.38
N LEU A 432 -0.65 -1.80 -1.17
CA LEU A 432 -0.33 -1.14 0.10
C LEU A 432 -1.62 -0.93 0.89
N ARG A 433 -1.63 -1.38 2.14
CA ARG A 433 -2.74 -1.17 3.07
C ARG A 433 -2.39 -0.06 4.05
N LEU A 434 -3.36 0.80 4.33
CA LEU A 434 -3.33 1.81 5.39
C LEU A 434 -4.60 1.66 6.24
N VAL A 435 -4.47 1.90 7.54
CA VAL A 435 -5.57 1.93 8.50
C VAL A 435 -5.57 3.33 9.10
N GLU A 436 -6.75 3.92 9.34
CA GLU A 436 -6.86 5.26 9.92
C GLU A 436 -7.91 5.31 11.05
N ALA A 437 -7.75 6.25 11.96
CA ALA A 437 -8.69 6.56 13.04
C ALA A 437 -9.23 7.99 12.87
N SER A 438 -10.50 8.19 13.24
CA SER A 438 -11.16 9.49 13.31
C SER A 438 -11.10 10.01 14.74
N VAL A 439 -11.01 11.34 14.91
CA VAL A 439 -10.86 12.00 16.22
C VAL A 439 -12.15 11.94 17.06
N ALA A 440 -13.21 11.28 16.58
CA ALA A 440 -14.51 11.27 17.27
C ALA A 440 -14.56 10.40 18.54
N THR A 441 -13.61 9.49 18.78
CA THR A 441 -13.66 8.57 19.93
C THR A 441 -12.28 8.14 20.40
N LEU A 442 -11.68 8.91 21.33
CA LEU A 442 -10.57 8.45 22.17
C LEU A 442 -11.00 8.46 23.63
N GLY A 443 -11.50 7.31 24.08
CA GLY A 443 -11.73 7.00 25.48
C GLY A 443 -11.23 5.59 25.77
N GLU A 444 -10.17 5.53 26.58
CA GLU A 444 -9.71 4.37 27.36
C GLU A 444 -8.90 3.24 26.69
N THR A 445 -7.60 3.29 27.01
CA THR A 445 -6.60 2.24 26.89
C THR A 445 -6.85 1.07 27.85
N ARG A 446 -6.66 -0.18 27.40
CA ARG A 446 -6.37 -1.30 28.31
C ARG A 446 -5.36 -2.29 27.73
N ASN A 447 -4.21 -2.39 28.41
CA ASN A 447 -3.15 -3.38 28.21
C ASN A 447 -3.61 -4.78 28.63
N LYS A 448 -3.16 -5.84 27.93
CA LYS A 448 -2.99 -7.18 28.51
C LYS A 448 -1.82 -7.98 27.88
N PRO A 449 -1.26 -8.96 28.61
CA PRO A 449 0.11 -9.44 28.46
C PRO A 449 0.27 -10.74 27.66
N GLU A 450 1.51 -10.99 27.22
CA GLU A 450 2.00 -12.20 26.53
C GLU A 450 2.01 -13.44 27.42
N ARG A 451 1.68 -14.63 26.88
CA ARG A 451 2.30 -15.92 27.25
C ARG A 451 2.30 -16.94 26.10
N ARG A 452 3.47 -17.60 25.98
CA ARG A 452 3.85 -18.72 25.11
C ARG A 452 3.02 -19.99 25.38
N ASN A 453 2.77 -20.81 24.35
CA ASN A 453 3.11 -22.25 24.38
C ASN A 453 2.97 -23.01 23.05
N ARG A 454 3.62 -24.17 23.06
CA ARG A 454 4.17 -25.02 21.98
C ARG A 454 3.18 -25.99 21.30
N LEU A 455 3.57 -26.38 20.07
CA LEU A 455 3.49 -27.71 19.40
C LEU A 455 2.13 -28.34 19.04
N CYS A 456 1.91 -28.53 17.72
CA CYS A 456 1.86 -29.82 16.98
C CYS A 456 0.91 -29.74 15.76
N ARG A 457 1.42 -30.17 14.60
CA ARG A 457 0.75 -30.17 13.27
C ARG A 457 -0.06 -31.46 13.04
N ALA A 458 -1.18 -31.36 12.33
CA ALA A 458 -1.76 -32.47 11.57
C ALA A 458 -2.54 -31.93 10.35
N ASP A 459 -2.16 -32.38 9.16
CA ASP A 459 -2.69 -31.97 7.84
C ASP A 459 -4.03 -32.66 7.49
N GLY A 460 -4.87 -31.94 6.74
CA GLY A 460 -6.26 -32.31 6.47
C GLY A 460 -6.49 -33.33 5.34
N MET A 461 -7.67 -33.97 5.39
CA MET A 461 -8.39 -34.51 4.22
C MET A 461 -9.84 -34.92 4.58
N ILE A 462 -10.76 -34.72 3.62
CA ILE A 462 -12.23 -34.83 3.74
C ILE A 462 -12.71 -36.30 3.72
N LEU A 463 -13.61 -36.67 4.65
CA LEU A 463 -14.22 -38.00 4.79
C LEU A 463 -15.65 -38.03 4.21
N MET A 464 -16.03 -39.05 3.43
CA MET A 464 -17.40 -39.21 2.89
C MET A 464 -18.05 -40.60 3.13
N LYS A 465 -19.23 -40.53 3.77
CA LYS A 465 -20.48 -41.33 3.87
C LYS A 465 -20.59 -42.81 3.42
N VAL A 466 -21.26 -43.58 4.31
CA VAL A 466 -21.96 -44.87 4.07
C VAL A 466 -23.44 -44.60 3.71
N LEU A 467 -24.02 -45.32 2.73
CA LEU A 467 -25.43 -45.17 2.30
C LEU A 467 -26.27 -46.41 2.65
N ARG A 468 -27.50 -46.22 3.14
CA ARG A 468 -28.52 -47.28 3.27
C ARG A 468 -29.69 -46.96 2.33
N ARG A 469 -30.09 -47.92 1.50
CA ARG A 469 -31.40 -47.89 0.79
C ARG A 469 -32.42 -48.64 1.64
N ARG A 470 -33.60 -48.05 1.86
CA ARG A 470 -34.71 -48.66 2.60
C ARG A 470 -35.10 -49.98 1.94
N ASN A 471 -34.91 -51.12 2.62
CA ASN A 471 -35.49 -52.40 2.23
C ASN A 471 -36.60 -52.74 3.23
N ARG A 472 -37.77 -53.15 2.71
CA ARG A 472 -39.04 -53.41 3.40
C ARG A 472 -39.06 -54.70 4.25
N TYR A 473 -37.94 -55.10 4.85
CA TYR A 473 -37.88 -56.33 5.65
C TYR A 473 -37.40 -56.01 7.07
N SER A 474 -38.34 -55.66 7.95
CA SER A 474 -38.05 -55.26 9.33
C SER A 474 -38.51 -56.30 10.35
N ARG A 475 -38.29 -57.60 10.11
CA ARG A 475 -38.51 -58.70 11.09
C ARG A 475 -37.62 -59.94 10.84
N LEU A 476 -36.31 -59.77 10.65
CA LEU A 476 -35.37 -60.90 10.61
C LEU A 476 -34.27 -60.76 11.68
N ASN A 477 -33.84 -61.89 12.23
CA ASN A 477 -32.81 -62.02 13.26
C ASN A 477 -31.51 -61.27 12.85
N PRO A 478 -30.85 -60.51 13.74
CA PRO A 478 -29.68 -59.69 13.42
C PRO A 478 -28.55 -60.43 12.69
N ARG A 479 -28.32 -61.70 13.01
CA ARG A 479 -27.31 -62.52 12.31
C ARG A 479 -27.70 -62.85 10.86
N PHE A 480 -28.99 -63.01 10.58
CA PHE A 480 -29.52 -63.24 9.24
C PHE A 480 -29.49 -61.96 8.38
N GLU A 481 -29.76 -60.80 8.97
CA GLU A 481 -29.58 -59.51 8.28
C GLU A 481 -28.13 -59.26 7.86
N GLU A 482 -27.16 -59.61 8.71
CA GLU A 482 -25.74 -59.38 8.43
C GLU A 482 -25.23 -60.25 7.26
N VAL A 483 -25.68 -61.51 7.19
CA VAL A 483 -25.39 -62.43 6.08
C VAL A 483 -26.08 -62.00 4.78
N LEU A 484 -27.35 -61.55 4.85
CA LEU A 484 -28.08 -61.03 3.69
C LEU A 484 -27.47 -59.73 3.14
N ARG A 485 -27.01 -58.82 4.00
CA ARG A 485 -26.38 -57.56 3.58
C ARG A 485 -25.00 -57.76 2.94
N ASN A 486 -24.23 -58.75 3.39
CA ASN A 486 -22.94 -59.12 2.78
C ASN A 486 -23.12 -59.69 1.35
N ARG A 487 -24.26 -60.37 1.08
CA ARG A 487 -24.63 -60.80 -0.28
C ARG A 487 -24.97 -59.64 -1.23
N ILE A 488 -25.54 -58.53 -0.74
CA ILE A 488 -25.95 -57.38 -1.59
C ILE A 488 -24.74 -56.65 -2.20
N LEU A 489 -23.59 -56.65 -1.50
CA LEU A 489 -22.35 -56.02 -1.99
C LEU A 489 -21.38 -57.04 -2.63
N LYS A 490 -21.88 -58.25 -2.94
CA LYS A 490 -21.11 -59.31 -3.60
C LYS A 490 -20.95 -58.94 -5.08
N GLY A 491 -19.77 -58.47 -5.44
CA GLY A 491 -19.45 -57.95 -6.79
C GLY A 491 -18.88 -56.53 -6.80
N VAL A 492 -18.92 -55.81 -5.67
CA VAL A 492 -18.27 -54.49 -5.57
C VAL A 492 -16.76 -54.69 -5.35
N PRO A 493 -15.89 -54.11 -6.20
CA PRO A 493 -14.46 -54.33 -6.11
C PRO A 493 -13.86 -53.64 -4.87
N GLY A 494 -12.86 -54.26 -4.24
CA GLY A 494 -12.20 -53.75 -3.03
C GLY A 494 -11.36 -54.83 -2.35
N PRO A 495 -10.52 -54.47 -1.37
CA PRO A 495 -9.65 -55.44 -0.71
C PRO A 495 -10.45 -56.47 0.09
N LYS A 496 -10.06 -57.75 0.00
CA LYS A 496 -10.74 -58.85 0.71
C LYS A 496 -10.86 -58.60 2.22
N LEU A 497 -9.83 -58.05 2.87
CA LEU A 497 -9.89 -57.69 4.30
C LEU A 497 -10.95 -56.62 4.63
N HIS A 498 -11.15 -55.63 3.75
CA HIS A 498 -12.18 -54.60 3.94
C HIS A 498 -13.60 -55.17 3.76
N SER A 499 -13.75 -56.20 2.91
CA SER A 499 -15.03 -56.90 2.75
C SER A 499 -15.40 -57.80 3.93
N LEU A 500 -14.44 -58.13 4.81
CA LEU A 500 -14.61 -59.07 5.92
C LEU A 500 -14.65 -58.38 7.30
N THR A 501 -14.00 -57.22 7.47
CA THR A 501 -13.97 -56.54 8.77
C THR A 501 -13.74 -55.03 8.67
N LYS A 502 -14.30 -54.27 9.62
CA LYS A 502 -14.05 -52.83 9.79
C LYS A 502 -12.73 -52.52 10.50
N ARG A 503 -12.07 -53.52 11.10
CA ARG A 503 -10.82 -53.33 11.87
C ARG A 503 -9.71 -52.71 11.04
N ARG A 504 -9.65 -53.04 9.74
CA ARG A 504 -8.62 -52.50 8.85
C ARG A 504 -8.77 -50.98 8.66
N LEU A 505 -9.99 -50.50 8.41
CA LEU A 505 -10.25 -49.07 8.31
C LEU A 505 -10.02 -48.35 9.63
N ALA A 506 -10.43 -48.94 10.75
CA ALA A 506 -10.17 -48.38 12.07
C ALA A 506 -8.66 -48.25 12.36
N TYR A 507 -7.85 -49.19 11.88
CA TYR A 507 -6.39 -49.12 11.95
C TYR A 507 -5.80 -48.02 11.06
N ASP A 508 -6.31 -47.88 9.83
CA ASP A 508 -5.91 -46.80 8.93
C ASP A 508 -6.36 -45.42 9.47
N ASP A 509 -7.48 -45.35 10.19
CA ASP A 509 -7.94 -44.16 10.94
C ASP A 509 -6.99 -43.84 12.11
N TRP A 510 -6.61 -44.83 12.90
CA TRP A 510 -5.66 -44.67 14.02
C TRP A 510 -4.28 -44.15 13.55
N ARG A 511 -3.86 -44.53 12.33
CA ARG A 511 -2.64 -44.02 11.70
C ARG A 511 -2.81 -42.70 10.95
N ALA A 512 -4.00 -42.09 11.00
CA ALA A 512 -4.36 -40.92 10.22
C ALA A 512 -4.11 -41.08 8.69
N ALA A 513 -4.18 -42.32 8.19
CA ALA A 513 -3.87 -42.69 6.82
C ALA A 513 -5.11 -43.03 5.98
N ARG A 514 -6.30 -43.12 6.59
CA ARG A 514 -7.55 -43.56 5.94
C ARG A 514 -7.79 -42.93 4.58
N THR A 515 -7.66 -41.61 4.44
CA THR A 515 -7.96 -40.95 3.16
C THR A 515 -6.95 -41.29 2.08
N ARG A 516 -5.66 -41.42 2.41
CA ARG A 516 -4.62 -41.86 1.48
C ARG A 516 -4.88 -43.30 1.05
N THR A 517 -5.25 -44.17 2.00
CA THR A 517 -5.62 -45.55 1.71
C THR A 517 -6.83 -45.62 0.79
N ILE A 518 -7.92 -44.90 1.09
CA ILE A 518 -9.13 -44.89 0.26
C ILE A 518 -8.84 -44.34 -1.16
N HIS A 519 -7.99 -43.31 -1.27
CA HIS A 519 -7.57 -42.79 -2.56
C HIS A 519 -6.80 -43.83 -3.38
N GLN A 520 -5.83 -44.52 -2.78
CA GLN A 520 -5.10 -45.62 -3.44
C GLN A 520 -6.02 -46.77 -3.84
N LEU A 521 -7.04 -47.07 -3.02
CA LEU A 521 -8.03 -48.07 -3.36
C LEU A 521 -8.90 -47.66 -4.55
N HIS A 522 -9.26 -46.38 -4.67
CA HIS A 522 -9.97 -45.87 -5.85
C HIS A 522 -9.09 -45.87 -7.11
N GLN A 523 -7.78 -45.61 -6.99
CA GLN A 523 -6.84 -45.77 -8.10
C GLN A 523 -6.76 -47.23 -8.56
N LYS A 524 -6.85 -48.19 -7.63
CA LYS A 524 -6.68 -49.63 -7.92
C LYS A 524 -7.94 -50.36 -8.35
N TYR A 525 -9.08 -50.05 -7.74
CA TYR A 525 -10.35 -50.78 -7.91
C TYR A 525 -11.42 -49.96 -8.64
N GLY A 526 -11.13 -48.71 -8.97
CA GLY A 526 -11.99 -47.85 -9.78
C GLY A 526 -12.94 -46.95 -8.97
N PRO A 527 -13.98 -46.40 -9.63
CA PRO A 527 -14.84 -45.36 -9.06
C PRO A 527 -15.75 -45.85 -7.93
N VAL A 528 -15.91 -47.16 -7.74
CA VAL A 528 -16.74 -47.77 -6.69
C VAL A 528 -15.88 -48.76 -5.91
N VAL A 529 -15.66 -48.53 -4.62
CA VAL A 529 -14.79 -49.36 -3.80
C VAL A 529 -15.50 -49.82 -2.55
N ARG A 530 -15.50 -51.13 -2.28
CA ARG A 530 -15.99 -51.67 -1.02
C ARG A 530 -15.00 -51.41 0.11
N LEU A 531 -15.46 -50.67 1.11
CA LEU A 531 -14.68 -50.28 2.28
C LEU A 531 -15.04 -51.09 3.52
N GLY A 532 -16.24 -51.65 3.61
CA GLY A 532 -16.67 -52.43 4.76
C GLY A 532 -17.69 -53.51 4.40
N LEU A 533 -18.11 -54.27 5.42
CA LEU A 533 -19.19 -55.27 5.29
C LEU A 533 -20.43 -54.68 4.62
N ASN A 534 -20.80 -53.44 4.97
CA ASN A 534 -21.97 -52.72 4.44
C ASN A 534 -21.63 -51.31 3.96
N GLU A 535 -20.38 -51.08 3.53
CA GLU A 535 -19.87 -49.74 3.22
C GLU A 535 -19.13 -49.73 1.89
N VAL A 536 -19.48 -48.76 1.04
CA VAL A 536 -18.91 -48.54 -0.28
C VAL A 536 -18.56 -47.06 -0.40
N SER A 537 -17.37 -46.77 -0.90
CA SER A 537 -16.92 -45.44 -1.28
C SER A 537 -17.12 -45.24 -2.78
N LEU A 538 -17.57 -44.05 -3.15
CA LEU A 538 -17.89 -43.69 -4.52
C LEU A 538 -17.09 -42.44 -4.88
N ASN A 539 -16.31 -42.55 -5.96
CA ASN A 539 -15.55 -41.47 -6.55
C ASN A 539 -16.08 -41.21 -7.97
N SER A 540 -17.30 -40.68 -8.05
CA SER A 540 -17.98 -40.38 -9.32
C SER A 540 -18.84 -39.12 -9.19
N PRO A 541 -18.68 -38.12 -10.09
CA PRO A 541 -19.51 -36.92 -10.11
C PRO A 541 -21.00 -37.23 -10.29
N THR A 542 -21.33 -38.23 -11.11
CA THR A 542 -22.71 -38.67 -11.38
C THR A 542 -23.36 -39.29 -10.14
N ALA A 543 -22.58 -40.08 -9.39
CA ALA A 543 -23.03 -40.66 -8.12
C ALA A 543 -23.26 -39.56 -7.08
N LEU A 544 -22.37 -38.56 -7.00
CA LEU A 544 -22.49 -37.45 -6.07
C LEU A 544 -23.80 -36.66 -6.29
N LYS A 545 -24.14 -36.34 -7.54
CA LYS A 545 -25.42 -35.67 -7.89
C LYS A 545 -26.63 -36.56 -7.61
N SER A 546 -26.52 -37.86 -7.86
CA SER A 546 -27.63 -38.81 -7.63
C SER A 546 -27.90 -39.06 -6.14
N ILE A 547 -26.87 -39.00 -5.30
CA ILE A 547 -26.96 -39.25 -3.85
C ILE A 547 -27.32 -37.96 -3.10
N HIS A 548 -26.71 -36.83 -3.47
CA HIS A 548 -26.85 -35.56 -2.77
C HIS A 548 -27.83 -34.58 -3.44
N GLY A 549 -28.37 -34.93 -4.61
CA GLY A 549 -29.37 -34.13 -5.31
C GLY A 549 -30.67 -33.99 -4.51
N ALA A 550 -31.35 -32.85 -4.68
CA ALA A 550 -32.66 -32.64 -4.09
C ALA A 550 -33.64 -33.72 -4.58
N GLY A 551 -34.35 -34.38 -3.66
CA GLY A 551 -35.28 -35.46 -3.97
C GLY A 551 -34.65 -36.85 -4.18
N SER A 552 -33.36 -37.04 -3.91
CA SER A 552 -32.65 -38.31 -4.16
C SER A 552 -33.17 -39.54 -3.39
N GLY A 553 -33.97 -39.34 -2.34
CA GLY A 553 -34.50 -40.42 -1.50
C GLY A 553 -33.46 -41.16 -0.64
N PHE A 554 -32.18 -40.79 -0.73
CA PHE A 554 -31.11 -41.36 0.10
C PHE A 554 -31.04 -40.66 1.46
N GLU A 555 -31.22 -41.43 2.53
CA GLU A 555 -31.24 -40.95 3.92
C GLU A 555 -29.83 -40.86 4.52
N ARG A 556 -29.65 -39.97 5.50
CA ARG A 556 -28.39 -39.86 6.25
C ARG A 556 -28.30 -40.99 7.28
N THR A 557 -27.10 -41.48 7.55
CA THR A 557 -26.89 -42.52 8.55
C THR A 557 -26.80 -41.95 9.96
N SER A 558 -26.94 -42.81 10.97
CA SER A 558 -26.79 -42.47 12.38
C SER A 558 -25.42 -41.89 12.74
N PHE A 559 -24.42 -41.98 11.84
CA PHE A 559 -23.14 -41.27 11.96
C PHE A 559 -23.34 -39.77 12.24
N TYR A 560 -24.35 -39.14 11.63
CA TYR A 560 -24.59 -37.72 11.81
C TYR A 560 -25.11 -37.34 13.20
N ARG A 561 -25.56 -38.33 14.00
CA ARG A 561 -25.98 -38.09 15.38
C ARG A 561 -24.85 -37.71 16.31
N MET A 562 -23.59 -37.96 15.93
CA MET A 562 -22.45 -37.46 16.70
C MET A 562 -22.33 -35.91 16.66
N PHE A 563 -23.09 -35.28 15.76
CA PHE A 563 -23.24 -33.82 15.70
C PHE A 563 -24.55 -33.34 16.36
N ASP A 564 -25.30 -34.21 17.04
CA ASP A 564 -26.47 -33.83 17.84
C ASP A 564 -26.00 -32.87 18.95
N GLY A 565 -26.74 -31.79 19.16
CA GLY A 565 -26.43 -30.80 20.20
C GLY A 565 -27.34 -31.02 21.39
N HIS A 566 -26.79 -31.08 22.60
CA HIS A 566 -27.58 -31.21 23.85
C HIS A 566 -28.60 -32.36 23.83
N GLY A 567 -28.27 -33.49 23.17
CA GLY A 567 -29.14 -34.66 23.06
C GLY A 567 -30.30 -34.54 22.06
N GLN A 568 -30.39 -33.42 21.32
CA GLN A 568 -31.46 -33.14 20.35
C GLN A 568 -30.92 -33.12 18.91
N GLN A 569 -31.74 -33.62 17.98
CA GLN A 569 -31.39 -33.65 16.55
C GLN A 569 -31.56 -32.27 15.91
N LYS A 570 -30.57 -31.85 15.11
CA LYS A 570 -30.54 -30.60 14.36
C LYS A 570 -30.96 -30.84 12.91
N LEU A 571 -31.28 -29.78 12.16
CA LEU A 571 -31.63 -29.90 10.73
C LEU A 571 -30.59 -30.70 9.91
N PHE A 572 -29.31 -30.61 10.31
CA PHE A 572 -28.20 -31.36 9.72
C PHE A 572 -28.11 -32.84 10.15
N THR A 573 -28.63 -33.20 11.32
CA THR A 573 -28.50 -34.55 11.89
C THR A 573 -29.72 -35.43 11.71
N PHE A 574 -30.86 -34.86 11.28
CA PHE A 574 -32.02 -35.65 10.85
C PHE A 574 -31.67 -36.63 9.73
N ALA A 575 -32.00 -37.89 9.96
CA ALA A 575 -31.76 -38.99 9.03
C ALA A 575 -32.80 -39.05 7.92
N GLY A 576 -34.08 -38.85 8.27
CA GLY A 576 -35.23 -39.01 7.38
C GLY A 576 -35.49 -37.80 6.48
N VAL A 577 -35.74 -38.06 5.19
CA VAL A 577 -36.08 -37.00 4.21
C VAL A 577 -37.43 -36.34 4.54
N LYS A 578 -38.40 -37.12 5.05
CA LYS A 578 -39.73 -36.63 5.43
C LYS A 578 -39.66 -35.71 6.67
N GLU A 579 -39.01 -36.16 7.73
CA GLU A 579 -38.81 -35.39 8.97
C GLU A 579 -38.01 -34.10 8.70
N HIS A 580 -36.97 -34.18 7.86
CA HIS A 580 -36.21 -33.01 7.42
C HIS A 580 -37.06 -32.01 6.62
N GLY A 581 -37.98 -32.50 5.78
CA GLY A 581 -38.90 -31.67 4.99
C GLY A 581 -40.01 -31.02 5.82
N GLU A 582 -40.62 -31.76 6.73
CA GLU A 582 -41.62 -31.25 7.68
C GLU A 582 -41.01 -30.18 8.57
N ARG A 583 -39.79 -30.40 9.08
CA ARG A 583 -39.09 -29.39 9.89
C ARG A 583 -38.73 -28.15 9.08
N LYS A 584 -38.40 -28.25 7.80
CA LYS A 584 -38.22 -27.08 6.90
C LYS A 584 -39.49 -26.25 6.74
N CYS A 585 -40.67 -26.88 6.72
CA CYS A 585 -41.94 -26.15 6.60
C CYS A 585 -42.22 -25.26 7.82
N TRP A 586 -41.79 -25.68 9.02
CA TRP A 586 -41.84 -24.83 10.23
C TRP A 586 -40.99 -23.55 10.12
N TYR A 587 -39.98 -23.53 9.24
CA TYR A 587 -39.14 -22.34 8.98
C TYR A 587 -39.66 -21.45 7.83
N HIS A 588 -40.79 -21.78 7.20
CA HIS A 588 -41.41 -20.97 6.14
C HIS A 588 -42.73 -20.30 6.56
N VAL A 589 -43.17 -20.48 7.81
CA VAL A 589 -44.31 -19.75 8.38
C VAL A 589 -43.82 -18.86 9.51
N ARG A 590 -43.33 -17.68 9.14
CA ARG A 590 -43.51 -16.35 9.76
C ARG A 590 -42.47 -15.37 9.21
#